data_AF-A0A6I0JPZ2-F1
#
_entry.id   AF-A0A6I0JPZ2-F1
#
_cell.length_a   1.000
_cell.length_b   1.000
_cell.length_c   1.000
_cell.angle_alpha   90.00
_cell.angle_beta   90.00
_cell.angle_gamma   90.00
#
_symmetry.space_group_name_H-M   'P 1'
#
loop_
_entity.id
_entity.type
_entity.pdbx_description
1 polymer ?
#
loop_
_entity_poly.entity_id
_entity_poly.type
_entity_poly.pdbx_seq_one_letter_code
_entity_poly.pdbx_strand_id
1 'polypeptide(L)'
;KYTLSKWQQYWKDQVANWYGMFLHESQYLEPVMRDIEAMLQESQRNVNGTAILELRPLSFSTVGVESQDDLVKTKFGEYGEMQKGWTAEDAKGFIKVTSTPLRVYYANHKDEEV
;
A
#
# COMPACT_ATOMS: atom_id res chain seq x y z
N LYS A 1 -5.31 -5.55 0.64
CA LYS A 1 -3.91 -5.72 1.11
C LYS A 1 -3.08 -6.60 0.18
N TYR A 2 -3.55 -7.81 -0.17
CA TYR A 2 -2.76 -8.77 -0.96
C TYR A 2 -2.74 -8.50 -2.47
N THR A 3 -3.72 -7.78 -3.00
CA THR A 3 -3.91 -7.58 -4.45
C THR A 3 -3.76 -6.12 -4.91
N LEU A 4 -3.36 -5.23 -4.01
CA LEU A 4 -3.21 -3.79 -4.30
C LEU A 4 -1.76 -3.39 -4.09
N SER A 5 -1.22 -2.53 -4.96
CA SER A 5 0.11 -1.95 -4.75
C SER A 5 0.16 -1.09 -3.48
N LYS A 6 1.38 -0.84 -2.99
CA LYS A 6 1.62 0.03 -1.83
C LYS A 6 0.91 1.39 -1.95
N TRP A 7 1.05 2.04 -3.10
CA TRP A 7 0.49 3.37 -3.33
C TRP A 7 -1.03 3.35 -3.54
N GLN A 8 -1.57 2.31 -4.16
CA GLN A 8 -3.03 2.14 -4.21
C GLN A 8 -3.61 1.97 -2.81
N GLN A 9 -2.97 1.18 -1.92
CA GLN A 9 -3.41 1.03 -0.53
C GLN A 9 -3.35 2.38 0.21
N TYR A 10 -2.20 3.06 0.13
CA TYR A 10 -2.01 4.36 0.79
C TYR A 10 -3.09 5.37 0.42
N TRP A 11 -3.31 5.61 -0.87
CA TRP A 11 -4.30 6.59 -1.32
C TRP A 11 -5.73 6.14 -1.05
N LYS A 12 -6.02 4.84 -1.22
CA LYS A 12 -7.33 4.28 -0.93
C LYS A 12 -7.71 4.49 0.53
N ASP A 13 -6.78 4.28 1.47
CA ASP A 13 -7.03 4.48 2.89
C ASP A 13 -7.34 5.95 3.21
N GLN A 14 -6.63 6.90 2.58
CA GLN A 14 -6.89 8.33 2.75
C GLN A 14 -8.29 8.70 2.27
N VAL A 15 -8.66 8.35 1.04
CA VAL A 15 -9.98 8.74 0.49
C VAL A 15 -11.12 7.99 1.17
N ALA A 16 -10.91 6.76 1.62
CA ALA A 16 -11.92 5.99 2.35
C ALA A 16 -12.25 6.61 3.71
N ASN A 17 -11.24 7.15 4.41
CA ASN A 17 -11.46 7.89 5.66
C ASN A 17 -12.33 9.13 5.42
N TRP A 18 -12.01 9.94 4.40
CA TRP A 18 -12.80 11.12 4.04
C TRP A 18 -14.21 10.74 3.60
N TYR A 19 -14.37 9.70 2.79
CA TYR A 19 -15.67 9.18 2.38
C TYR A 19 -16.55 8.79 3.58
N GLY A 20 -15.97 8.10 4.56
CA GLY A 20 -16.66 7.77 5.82
C GLY A 20 -17.05 9.01 6.63
N MET A 21 -16.21 10.04 6.63
CA MET A 21 -16.50 11.31 7.30
C MET A 21 -17.67 12.06 6.63
N PHE A 22 -17.67 12.18 5.30
CA PHE A 22 -18.79 12.78 4.56
C PHE A 22 -20.09 12.03 4.80
N LEU A 23 -20.03 10.70 4.85
CA LEU A 23 -21.19 9.86 5.18
C LEU A 23 -21.71 10.15 6.60
N HIS A 24 -20.81 10.22 7.59
CA HIS A 24 -21.14 10.52 8.99
C HIS A 24 -21.76 11.92 9.14
N GLU A 25 -21.23 12.91 8.43
CA GLU A 25 -21.75 14.29 8.41
C GLU A 25 -22.99 14.47 7.51
N SER A 26 -23.52 13.39 6.93
CA SER A 26 -24.69 13.40 6.06
C SER A 26 -24.54 14.25 4.78
N GLN A 27 -23.32 14.38 4.26
CA GLN A 27 -23.00 15.14 3.04
C GLN A 27 -23.12 14.31 1.75
N TYR A 28 -24.12 13.41 1.65
CA TYR A 28 -24.28 12.45 0.55
C TYR A 28 -24.31 13.03 -0.88
N LEU A 29 -24.70 14.30 -0.99
CA LEU A 29 -24.87 15.04 -2.25
C LEU A 29 -23.62 15.82 -2.66
N GLU A 30 -22.57 15.81 -1.83
CA GLU A 30 -21.32 16.46 -2.17
C GLU A 30 -20.68 15.71 -3.37
N PRO A 31 -20.32 16.41 -4.47
CA PRO A 31 -19.86 15.79 -5.71
C PRO A 31 -18.57 14.95 -5.55
N VAL A 32 -17.67 15.34 -4.65
CA VAL A 32 -16.45 14.57 -4.31
C VAL A 32 -16.76 13.17 -3.83
N MET A 33 -17.95 12.92 -3.25
CA MET A 33 -18.33 11.56 -2.88
C MET A 33 -18.43 10.65 -4.11
N ARG A 34 -18.94 11.16 -5.24
CA ARG A 34 -19.03 10.40 -6.49
C ARG A 34 -17.65 10.18 -7.12
N ASP A 35 -16.78 11.18 -7.02
CA ASP A 35 -15.39 11.05 -7.47
C ASP A 35 -14.63 9.99 -6.66
N ILE A 36 -14.82 9.98 -5.33
CA ILE A 36 -14.23 8.97 -4.45
C ILE A 36 -14.82 7.58 -4.75
N GLU A 37 -16.12 7.45 -4.96
CA GLU A 37 -16.75 6.19 -5.36
C GLU A 37 -16.16 5.63 -6.66
N ALA A 38 -15.94 6.48 -7.67
CA ALA A 38 -15.31 6.07 -8.93
C ALA A 38 -13.89 5.53 -8.69
N MET A 39 -13.09 6.21 -7.87
CA MET A 39 -11.76 5.71 -7.48
C MET A 39 -11.85 4.38 -6.71
N LEU A 40 -12.77 4.28 -5.75
CA LEU A 40 -12.96 3.08 -4.94
C LEU A 40 -13.38 1.90 -5.81
N GLN A 41 -14.33 2.10 -6.73
CA GLN A 41 -14.80 1.08 -7.66
C GLN A 41 -13.66 0.63 -8.59
N GLU A 42 -12.93 1.56 -9.19
CA GLU A 42 -11.83 1.24 -10.10
C GLU A 42 -10.67 0.53 -9.37
N SER A 43 -10.47 0.84 -8.09
CA SER A 43 -9.50 0.12 -7.26
C SER A 43 -9.85 -1.36 -7.05
N GLN A 44 -11.11 -1.78 -7.25
CA GLN A 44 -11.55 -3.16 -7.02
C GLN A 44 -11.26 -4.11 -8.20
N ARG A 45 -10.80 -3.62 -9.35
CA ARG A 45 -10.56 -4.43 -10.57
C ARG A 45 -9.73 -5.71 -10.38
N ASN A 46 -8.73 -5.70 -9.47
CA ASN A 46 -7.90 -6.87 -9.14
C ASN A 46 -8.16 -7.38 -7.71
N VAL A 47 -9.16 -6.85 -7.00
CA VAL A 47 -9.50 -7.30 -5.64
C VAL A 47 -10.43 -8.50 -5.74
N ASN A 48 -9.82 -9.68 -5.85
CA ASN A 48 -10.52 -10.97 -5.92
C ASN A 48 -9.86 -12.02 -5.02
N GLY A 49 -10.54 -13.16 -4.87
CA GLY A 49 -10.04 -14.32 -4.14
C GLY A 49 -10.85 -14.64 -2.88
N THR A 50 -10.28 -15.52 -2.05
CA THR A 50 -10.92 -16.04 -0.84
C THR A 50 -10.06 -15.69 0.38
N ALA A 51 -10.68 -15.07 1.38
CA ALA A 51 -10.06 -14.87 2.70
C ALA A 51 -10.53 -15.99 3.64
N ILE A 52 -9.57 -16.68 4.26
CA ILE A 52 -9.82 -17.74 5.23
C ILE A 52 -9.73 -17.12 6.61
N LEU A 53 -10.85 -17.14 7.35
CA LEU A 53 -10.94 -16.59 8.69
C LEU A 53 -11.13 -17.72 9.71
N GLU A 54 -10.41 -17.64 10.82
CA GLU A 54 -10.70 -18.44 12.01
C GLU A 54 -11.61 -17.63 12.92
N LEU A 55 -12.74 -18.23 13.30
CA LEU A 55 -13.71 -17.62 14.20
C LEU A 55 -13.55 -18.20 15.61
N ARG A 56 -13.57 -17.31 16.60
CA ARG A 56 -13.55 -17.64 18.03
C ARG A 56 -14.65 -16.84 18.73
N PRO A 57 -15.07 -17.20 19.95
CA PRO A 57 -15.98 -16.36 20.72
C PRO A 57 -15.45 -14.91 20.77
N LEU A 58 -16.30 -13.95 20.37
CA LEU A 58 -16.04 -12.50 20.35
C LEU A 58 -14.87 -12.03 19.46
N SER A 59 -14.28 -12.88 18.61
CA SER A 59 -13.13 -12.48 17.79
C SER A 59 -13.01 -13.30 16.50
N PHE A 60 -12.34 -12.72 15.51
CA PHE A 60 -11.93 -13.42 14.29
C PHE A 60 -10.48 -13.08 13.96
N SER A 61 -9.78 -13.99 13.30
CA SER A 61 -8.43 -13.77 12.79
C SER A 61 -8.34 -14.22 11.34
N THR A 62 -7.61 -13.48 10.51
CA THR A 62 -7.32 -13.90 9.13
C THR A 62 -6.17 -14.90 9.15
N VAL A 63 -6.44 -16.13 8.71
CA VAL A 63 -5.45 -17.22 8.66
C VAL A 63 -4.75 -17.27 7.31
N GLY A 64 -5.47 -16.94 6.24
CA GLY A 64 -4.92 -17.01 4.90
C GLY A 64 -5.72 -16.24 3.87
N VAL A 65 -5.09 -15.95 2.74
CA VAL A 65 -5.73 -15.38 1.56
C VAL A 65 -5.25 -16.14 0.33
N GLU A 66 -6.19 -16.45 -0.56
CA GLU A 66 -5.95 -17.10 -1.84
C GLU A 66 -6.54 -16.26 -2.96
N SER A 67 -5.68 -15.73 -3.82
CA SER A 67 -6.08 -14.87 -4.94
C SER A 67 -5.18 -15.17 -6.15
N GLN A 68 -5.73 -15.04 -7.35
CA GLN A 68 -4.95 -15.15 -8.58
C GLN A 68 -4.05 -13.92 -8.80
N ASP A 69 -4.44 -12.78 -8.22
CA ASP A 69 -3.74 -11.50 -8.29
C ASP A 69 -2.92 -11.23 -7.00
N ASP A 70 -2.49 -12.28 -6.28
CA ASP A 70 -1.71 -12.13 -5.05
C ASP A 70 -0.31 -11.57 -5.34
N LEU A 71 -0.04 -10.36 -4.86
CA LEU A 71 1.22 -9.65 -5.03
C LEU A 71 2.31 -10.09 -4.04
N VAL A 72 1.96 -10.88 -3.02
CA VAL A 72 2.87 -11.34 -1.96
C VAL A 72 3.43 -12.73 -2.29
N LYS A 73 2.63 -13.61 -2.88
CA LYS A 73 3.01 -15.00 -3.22
C LYS A 73 3.79 -15.13 -4.54
N THR A 74 4.76 -14.25 -4.79
CA THR A 74 5.56 -14.28 -6.03
C THR A 74 6.95 -14.88 -5.83
N LYS A 75 7.47 -15.56 -6.86
CA LYS A 75 8.83 -16.15 -6.93
C LYS A 75 9.97 -15.12 -6.72
N PHE A 76 9.65 -13.83 -6.70
CA PHE A 76 10.59 -12.75 -6.42
C PHE A 76 10.83 -12.54 -4.91
N GLY A 77 9.93 -13.03 -4.06
CA GLY A 77 9.94 -12.86 -2.61
C GLY A 77 10.45 -14.07 -1.83
N GLU A 78 11.17 -15.01 -2.44
CA GLU A 78 11.80 -16.12 -1.72
C GLU A 78 12.98 -15.61 -0.89
N TYR A 79 12.71 -15.36 0.39
CA TYR A 79 13.75 -15.17 1.39
C TYR A 79 14.39 -16.53 1.68
N GLY A 80 15.57 -16.79 1.14
CA GLY A 80 16.36 -17.94 1.59
C GLY A 80 17.38 -18.53 0.63
N GLU A 81 17.19 -18.50 -0.70
CA GLU A 81 18.06 -19.32 -1.56
C GLU A 81 18.77 -18.61 -2.70
N MET A 82 18.22 -17.55 -3.30
CA MET A 82 18.93 -16.73 -4.29
C MET A 82 18.07 -15.53 -4.68
N GLN A 83 18.51 -14.31 -4.37
CA GLN A 83 17.85 -13.09 -4.84
C GLN A 83 18.16 -12.91 -6.34
N LYS A 84 17.37 -13.52 -7.23
CA LYS A 84 17.61 -13.50 -8.69
C LYS A 84 17.18 -12.19 -9.37
N GLY A 85 16.57 -11.25 -8.64
CA GLY A 85 15.93 -10.07 -9.22
C GLY A 85 16.83 -8.84 -9.38
N TRP A 86 17.92 -8.73 -8.63
CA TRP A 86 18.82 -7.56 -8.66
C TRP A 86 20.16 -7.89 -8.00
N THR A 87 21.20 -7.15 -8.39
CA THR A 87 22.56 -7.29 -7.84
C THR A 87 22.79 -6.33 -6.67
N ALA A 88 23.88 -6.54 -5.93
CA ALA A 88 24.30 -5.62 -4.87
C ALA A 88 24.68 -4.23 -5.42
N GLU A 89 25.08 -4.13 -6.69
CA GLU A 89 25.41 -2.86 -7.33
C GLU A 89 24.15 -2.05 -7.65
N ASP A 90 23.09 -2.71 -8.11
CA ASP A 90 21.79 -2.08 -8.36
C ASP A 90 21.22 -1.45 -7.08
N ALA A 91 21.31 -2.17 -5.96
CA ALA A 91 20.88 -1.66 -4.65
C ALA A 91 21.68 -0.43 -4.22
N LYS A 92 23.01 -0.44 -4.37
CA LYS A 92 23.87 0.72 -4.05
C LYS A 92 23.56 1.92 -4.94
N GLY A 93 23.35 1.70 -6.24
CA GLY A 93 22.94 2.72 -7.19
C GLY A 93 21.61 3.36 -6.80
N PHE A 94 20.61 2.53 -6.50
CA PHE A 94 19.30 2.99 -6.05
C PHE A 94 19.39 3.86 -4.79
N ILE A 95 20.08 3.37 -3.74
CA ILE A 95 20.28 4.12 -2.48
C ILE A 95 20.93 5.47 -2.74
N LYS A 96 21.97 5.53 -3.60
CA LYS A 96 22.68 6.77 -3.91
C LYS A 96 21.77 7.77 -4.61
N VAL A 97 20.93 7.32 -5.54
CA VAL A 97 19.97 8.17 -6.25
C VAL A 97 18.87 8.66 -5.29
N THR A 98 18.21 7.74 -4.57
CA THR A 98 17.08 8.09 -3.69
C THR A 98 17.49 8.96 -2.50
N SER A 99 18.74 8.85 -2.03
CA SER A 99 19.25 9.69 -0.94
C SER A 99 19.67 11.09 -1.38
N THR A 100 19.75 11.39 -2.68
CA THR A 100 20.25 12.68 -3.19
C THR A 100 19.48 13.88 -2.65
N PRO A 101 18.13 13.92 -2.66
CA PRO A 101 17.38 15.05 -2.11
C PRO A 101 17.68 15.30 -0.63
N LEU A 102 17.77 14.23 0.16
CA LEU A 102 18.10 14.31 1.59
C LEU A 102 19.53 14.80 1.81
N ARG A 103 20.47 14.38 0.98
CA ARG A 103 21.87 14.86 1.01
C ARG A 103 21.96 16.34 0.68
N VAL A 104 21.19 16.84 -0.27
CA VAL A 104 21.12 18.28 -0.59
C VAL A 104 20.54 19.07 0.58
N TYR A 105 19.49 18.55 1.22
CA TYR A 105 18.91 19.16 2.40
C TYR A 105 19.95 19.36 3.51
N TYR A 106 20.64 18.30 3.95
CA TYR A 106 21.66 18.41 5.00
C TYR A 106 22.93 19.14 4.56
N ALA A 107 23.26 19.18 3.27
CA ALA A 107 24.36 19.99 2.77
C ALA A 107 24.11 21.50 2.93
N ASN A 108 22.84 21.92 2.82
CA ASN A 108 22.40 23.31 2.96
C ASN A 108 22.05 23.69 4.40
N HIS A 109 21.70 22.73 5.26
CA HIS A 109 21.31 22.94 6.66
C HIS A 109 22.32 22.25 7.61
N LYS A 110 23.58 22.72 7.60
CA LYS A 110 24.67 22.12 8.39
C LYS A 110 24.57 22.37 9.90
N ASP A 111 23.82 23.40 10.27
CA ASP A 111 23.67 23.86 11.66
C ASP A 111 22.38 23.31 12.31
N GLU A 112 21.59 22.49 11.59
CA GLU A 112 20.49 21.72 12.18
C GLU A 112 21.09 20.54 12.97
N GLU A 113 21.01 20.61 14.30
CA GLU A 113 21.31 19.46 15.16
C GLU A 113 20.28 18.34 14.90
N VAL A 114 20.78 17.11 14.75
CA VAL A 114 19.98 15.88 14.54
C VAL A 114 19.30 15.45 15.82
#